data_AF-A0A4Q1TL90-F1
#
_entry.id   AF-A0A4Q1TL90-F1
#
_cell.length_a   1.000
_cell.length_b   1.000
_cell.length_c   1.000
_cell.angle_alpha   90.00
_cell.angle_beta   90.00
_cell.angle_gamma   90.00
#
_symmetry.space_group_name_H-M   'P 1'
#
loop_
_entity.id
_entity.type
_entity.pdbx_description
1 polymer ?
#
loop_
_entity_poly.entity_id
_entity_poly.type
_entity_poly.pdbx_seq_one_letter_code
_entity_poly.pdbx_strand_id
1 'polypeptide(L)'
;MKNVSTTVKKPLDLGDSLYDLRKAKGALSALCDELDEFGISVCHFDNNHSHDNATLVALEALRDFDTWKCLVFCARDIITDQITAIDFPETDEGEK
;
A
#
# COMPACT_ATOMS: atom_id res chain seq x y z
N MET A 1 43.64 -13.71 -24.17
CA MET A 1 42.79 -12.54 -23.81
C MET A 1 41.49 -13.09 -23.25
N LYS A 2 41.14 -12.75 -22.00
CA LYS A 2 39.87 -13.19 -21.38
C LYS A 2 38.76 -12.26 -21.87
N ASN A 3 37.70 -12.84 -22.44
CA ASN A 3 36.54 -12.09 -22.89
C ASN A 3 35.80 -11.55 -21.66
N VAL A 4 35.84 -10.24 -21.46
CA VAL A 4 35.03 -9.55 -20.45
C VAL A 4 33.62 -9.46 -21.04
N SER A 5 32.73 -10.35 -20.59
CA SER A 5 31.30 -10.24 -20.87
C SER A 5 30.75 -9.04 -20.10
N THR A 6 30.61 -7.91 -20.77
CA THR A 6 29.80 -6.80 -20.28
C THR A 6 28.34 -7.16 -20.49
N THR A 7 27.77 -7.91 -19.55
CA THR A 7 26.33 -8.07 -19.43
C THR A 7 25.76 -6.71 -19.03
N VAL A 8 25.31 -5.94 -20.01
CA VAL A 8 24.53 -4.73 -19.74
C VAL A 8 23.24 -5.20 -19.10
N LYS A 9 23.09 -5.02 -17.78
CA LYS A 9 21.80 -5.19 -17.11
C LYS A 9 20.85 -4.21 -17.81
N LYS A 10 19.84 -4.74 -18.50
CA LYS A 10 18.74 -3.94 -19.06
C LYS A 10 18.27 -3.00 -17.94
N PRO A 11 18.10 -1.68 -18.22
CA PRO A 11 17.55 -0.78 -17.22
C PRO A 11 16.25 -1.38 -16.70
N LEU A 12 16.07 -1.45 -15.37
CA LEU A 12 14.76 -1.76 -14.81
C LEU A 12 13.76 -0.82 -15.49
N ASP A 13 12.66 -1.36 -16.02
CA ASP A 13 11.60 -0.53 -16.53
C ASP A 13 10.87 0.11 -15.35
N LEU A 14 11.34 1.31 -14.98
CA LEU A 14 10.85 2.05 -13.83
C LEU A 14 9.55 2.81 -14.14
N GLY A 15 9.09 2.82 -15.39
CA GLY A 15 7.89 3.56 -15.80
C GLY A 15 6.64 3.03 -15.09
N ASP A 16 6.43 1.72 -15.17
CA ASP A 16 5.30 1.04 -14.55
C ASP A 16 5.47 0.93 -13.03
N SER A 17 6.70 0.67 -12.56
CA SER A 17 7.06 0.63 -11.13
C SER A 17 6.73 1.94 -10.40
N LEU A 18 7.07 3.09 -11.00
CA LEU A 18 6.81 4.39 -10.39
C LEU A 18 5.31 4.71 -10.34
N TYR A 19 4.56 4.31 -11.36
CA TYR A 19 3.10 4.46 -11.38
C TYR A 19 2.44 3.61 -10.28
N ASP A 20 2.86 2.36 -10.13
CA ASP A 20 2.37 1.46 -9.10
C ASP A 20 2.68 2.00 -7.70
N LEU A 21 3.92 2.41 -7.43
CA LEU A 21 4.28 3.03 -6.15
C LEU A 21 3.46 4.29 -5.84
N ARG A 22 3.08 5.08 -6.86
CA ARG A 22 2.16 6.21 -6.68
C ARG A 22 0.76 5.76 -6.30
N LYS A 23 0.24 4.66 -6.86
CA LYS A 23 -1.04 4.06 -6.43
C LYS A 23 -0.97 3.59 -4.98
N ALA A 24 0.10 2.90 -4.58
CA ALA A 24 0.29 2.47 -3.19
C ALA A 24 0.33 3.66 -2.23
N LYS A 25 1.07 4.73 -2.59
CA LYS A 25 1.07 5.98 -1.82
C LYS A 25 -0.34 6.57 -1.72
N GLY A 26 -1.08 6.62 -2.83
CA GLY A 26 -2.45 7.12 -2.84
C GLY A 26 -3.38 6.33 -1.93
N ALA A 27 -3.28 5.00 -1.92
CA ALA A 27 -4.06 4.14 -1.03
C ALA A 27 -3.73 4.40 0.45
N LEU A 28 -2.45 4.58 0.80
CA LEU A 28 -2.05 4.93 2.17
C LEU A 28 -2.52 6.33 2.57
N SER A 29 -2.46 7.31 1.67
CA SER A 29 -3.00 8.65 1.93
C SER A 29 -4.51 8.62 2.17
N ALA A 30 -5.26 7.91 1.34
CA ALA A 30 -6.70 7.74 1.55
C ALA A 30 -6.99 7.05 2.89
N LEU A 31 -6.19 6.05 3.29
CA LEU A 31 -6.36 5.41 4.60
C LEU A 31 -6.13 6.38 5.75
N CYS A 32 -5.15 7.29 5.65
CA CYS A 32 -4.95 8.33 6.65
C CYS A 32 -6.18 9.25 6.75
N ASP A 33 -6.73 9.69 5.61
CA ASP A 33 -7.91 10.55 5.60
C ASP A 33 -9.12 9.87 6.27
N GLU A 34 -9.34 8.58 5.98
CA GLU A 34 -10.40 7.78 6.61
C GLU A 34 -10.18 7.58 8.13
N LEU A 35 -8.93 7.38 8.56
CA LEU A 35 -8.60 7.24 9.98
C LEU A 35 -8.68 8.56 10.74
N ASP A 36 -8.36 9.68 10.10
CA ASP A 36 -8.52 11.02 10.68
C ASP A 36 -9.99 11.34 10.92
N GLU A 37 -10.86 11.03 9.95
CA GLU A 37 -12.32 11.17 10.11
C GLU A 37 -12.86 10.26 11.22
N PHE A 38 -12.47 8.97 11.22
CA PHE A 38 -12.81 8.05 12.30
C PHE A 38 -12.30 8.52 13.67
N GLY A 39 -11.16 9.21 13.69
CA GLY A 39 -10.55 9.80 14.88
C GLY A 39 -11.46 10.80 15.60
N ILE A 40 -12.36 11.48 14.89
CA ILE A 40 -13.35 12.40 15.48
C ILE A 40 -14.28 11.63 16.42
N SER A 41 -14.80 10.49 15.97
CA SER A 41 -15.65 9.59 16.74
C SER A 41 -14.93 9.05 17.99
N VAL A 42 -13.66 8.69 17.85
CA VAL A 42 -12.82 8.24 18.97
C VAL A 42 -12.61 9.37 19.98
N CYS A 43 -12.34 10.60 19.51
CA CYS A 43 -12.20 11.76 20.39
C CYS A 43 -13.49 12.06 21.17
N HIS A 44 -14.66 11.90 20.56
CA HIS A 44 -15.93 12.06 21.28
C HIS A 44 -16.09 11.03 22.41
N PHE A 45 -15.72 9.78 22.16
CA PHE A 45 -15.74 8.74 23.18
C PHE A 45 -14.72 8.98 24.30
N ASP A 46 -13.48 9.36 23.97
CA ASP A 46 -12.44 9.61 24.97
C ASP A 46 -12.80 10.79 25.89
N ASN A 47 -13.42 11.83 25.31
CA ASN A 47 -13.95 12.97 26.07
C ASN A 47 -15.17 12.59 26.94
N ASN A 48 -15.97 11.62 26.52
CA ASN A 48 -17.15 11.15 27.26
C ASN A 48 -17.44 9.68 26.94
N HIS A 49 -17.13 8.81 27.89
CA HIS A 49 -17.23 7.35 27.77
C HIS A 49 -18.68 6.83 27.89
N SER A 50 -19.62 7.50 27.21
CA SER A 50 -21.03 7.10 27.21
C SER A 50 -21.27 5.91 26.29
N HIS A 51 -22.38 5.20 26.54
CA HIS A 51 -22.82 4.10 25.67
C HIS A 51 -23.10 4.58 24.24
N ASP A 52 -23.69 5.76 24.08
CA ASP A 52 -24.01 6.33 22.77
C ASP A 52 -22.73 6.63 21.97
N ASN A 53 -21.70 7.21 22.62
CA ASN A 53 -20.42 7.46 21.98
C ASN A 53 -19.67 6.17 21.64
N ALA A 54 -19.73 5.15 22.51
CA ALA A 54 -19.18 3.84 22.20
C ALA A 54 -19.87 3.18 21.00
N THR A 55 -21.21 3.33 20.92
CA THR A 55 -22.01 2.82 19.80
C THR A 55 -21.66 3.52 18.51
N LEU A 56 -21.46 4.84 18.55
CA LEU A 56 -21.03 5.62 17.39
C LEU A 56 -19.66 5.13 16.87
N VAL A 57 -18.65 4.97 17.74
CA VAL A 57 -17.34 4.41 17.35
C VAL A 57 -17.50 3.01 16.72
N ALA A 58 -18.32 2.14 17.31
CA ALA A 58 -18.53 0.80 16.77
C ALA A 58 -19.22 0.79 15.39
N LEU A 59 -20.19 1.67 15.17
CA LEU A 59 -20.91 1.78 13.90
C LEU A 59 -20.02 2.35 12.79
N GLU A 60 -19.25 3.39 13.09
CA GLU A 60 -18.30 4.00 12.15
C GLU A 60 -17.22 2.98 11.74
N ALA A 61 -16.62 2.29 12.73
CA ALA A 61 -15.66 1.23 12.45
C ALA A 61 -16.27 0.10 11.62
N LEU A 62 -17.50 -0.35 11.94
CA LEU A 62 -18.16 -1.41 11.19
C LEU A 62 -18.43 -1.02 9.73
N ARG A 63 -18.78 0.23 9.48
CA ARG A 63 -19.08 0.74 8.13
C ARG A 63 -17.84 0.77 7.25
N ASP A 64 -16.71 1.21 7.80
CA ASP A 64 -15.53 1.55 6.99
C ASP A 64 -14.41 0.49 7.07
N PHE A 65 -14.55 -0.53 7.92
CA PHE A 65 -13.54 -1.59 8.13
C PHE A 65 -13.07 -2.25 6.83
N ASP A 66 -14.01 -2.62 5.94
CA ASP A 66 -13.66 -3.27 4.68
C ASP A 66 -12.95 -2.31 3.71
N THR A 67 -13.29 -1.02 3.74
CA THR A 67 -12.60 0.02 2.99
C THR A 67 -11.15 0.15 3.46
N TRP A 68 -10.92 0.27 4.77
CA TRP A 68 -9.57 0.35 5.33
C TRP A 68 -8.73 -0.86 4.96
N LYS A 69 -9.31 -2.06 5.05
CA LYS A 69 -8.67 -3.31 4.67
C LYS A 69 -8.31 -3.34 3.19
N CYS A 70 -9.19 -2.86 2.30
CA CYS A 70 -8.90 -2.77 0.87
C CYS A 70 -7.74 -1.82 0.58
N LEU A 71 -7.68 -0.66 1.24
CA LEU A 71 -6.59 0.31 1.09
C LEU A 71 -5.25 -0.26 1.55
N VAL A 72 -5.22 -0.94 2.71
CA VAL A 72 -4.03 -1.61 3.23
C VAL A 72 -3.55 -2.70 2.27
N PHE A 73 -4.45 -3.56 1.78
CA PHE A 73 -4.07 -4.64 0.86
C PHE A 73 -3.58 -4.12 -0.48
N CYS A 74 -4.24 -3.11 -1.04
CA CYS A 74 -3.79 -2.46 -2.27
C CYS A 74 -2.35 -1.94 -2.14
N ALA A 75 -2.05 -1.20 -1.07
CA ALA A 75 -0.71 -0.69 -0.84
C ALA A 75 0.32 -1.81 -0.60
N ARG A 76 -0.02 -2.80 0.24
CA ARG A 76 0.85 -3.93 0.57
C ARG A 76 1.20 -4.75 -0.66
N ASP A 77 0.21 -5.10 -1.48
CA ASP A 77 0.38 -6.00 -2.61
C ASP A 77 1.27 -5.32 -3.67
N ILE A 78 1.02 -4.05 -3.96
CA ILE A 78 1.90 -3.26 -4.83
C ILE A 78 3.33 -3.23 -4.27
N ILE A 79 3.53 -2.89 -3.00
CA ILE A 79 4.89 -2.83 -2.41
C ILE A 79 5.57 -4.19 -2.50
N THR A 80 4.84 -5.28 -2.28
CA THR A 80 5.35 -6.66 -2.36
C THR A 80 5.80 -6.99 -3.79
N ASP A 81 4.99 -6.65 -4.78
CA ASP A 81 5.32 -6.87 -6.20
C ASP A 81 6.57 -6.07 -6.59
N GLN A 82 6.68 -4.82 -6.13
CA GLN A 82 7.85 -3.98 -6.41
C GLN A 82 9.13 -4.51 -5.74
N ILE A 83 9.05 -4.99 -4.49
CA ILE A 83 10.19 -5.64 -3.82
C ILE A 83 10.60 -6.91 -4.59
N THR A 84 9.61 -7.73 -4.97
CA THR A 84 9.86 -8.98 -5.71
C THR A 84 10.55 -8.72 -7.04
N ALA A 85 10.13 -7.70 -7.79
CA ALA A 85 10.76 -7.30 -9.05
C ALA A 85 12.21 -6.81 -8.88
N ILE A 86 12.54 -6.22 -7.74
CA ILE A 86 13.92 -5.77 -7.43
C ILE A 86 14.80 -6.96 -7.02
N ASP A 87 14.29 -7.87 -6.18
CA ASP A 87 15.02 -9.03 -5.67
C ASP A 87 15.25 -10.09 -6.76
N PHE A 88 14.25 -10.28 -7.64
CA PHE A 88 14.27 -11.22 -8.75
C PHE A 88 14.02 -10.47 -10.06
N PRO A 89 14.98 -9.63 -10.51
CA PRO A 89 14.83 -8.95 -11.79
C PRO A 89 14.70 -10.01 -12.87
N GLU A 90 13.64 -9.94 -13.68
CA GLU A 90 13.41 -10.91 -14.75
C GLU A 90 14.69 -11.09 -15.55
N THR A 91 15.33 -12.24 -15.38
CA THR A 91 16.41 -12.67 -16.25
C THR A 91 15.74 -13.03 -17.55
N ASP A 92 15.94 -12.17 -18.54
CA ASP A 92 15.65 -12.44 -19.95
C ASP A 92 16.42 -13.73 -20.31
N GLU A 93 15.84 -14.89 -20.02
CA GLU A 93 16.27 -16.17 -20.56
C GLU A 93 15.96 -16.09 -22.04
N GLY A 94 16.91 -15.50 -22.77
CA GLY A 94 16.86 -15.42 -24.22
C GLY A 94 16.50 -16.78 -24.78
N GLU A 95 15.39 -16.79 -25.51
CA GLU A 95 14.97 -17.86 -26.39
C GLU A 95 16.22 -18.47 -27.06
N LYS A 96 16.53 -19.72 -26.69
CA LYS A 96 17.51 -20.54 -27.40
C LYS A 96 16.86 -21.25 -28.57
#